data_AF-A0A1E7J9J9-F1
#
_entry.id   AF-A0A1E7J9J9-F1
#
_cell.length_a   1.000
_cell.length_b   1.000
_cell.length_c   1.000
_cell.angle_alpha   90.00
_cell.angle_beta   90.00
_cell.angle_gamma   90.00
#
_symmetry.space_group_name_H-M   'P 1'
#
loop_
_entity.id
_entity.type
_entity.pdbx_description
1 polymer ?
#
loop_
_entity_poly.entity_id
_entity_poly.type
_entity_poly.pdbx_seq_one_letter_code
_entity_poly.pdbx_strand_id
1 'polypeptide(L)'
;MAASVVTEEVDLGLQELPALFDLRSLFPGDRLLRFHPNWFVSGFQQKEAEPSFTAAIKDYVTEEEFLLSGRFVFNRTDDELLLIQLTDPTDIGISFLNRNDKLKVQISSEDKEIDPNDPLLLWIRAIKEYIRIYLKRTPVTLFFRVLMNKMVLKMDPSQRKICLMMAKITAVELLVILLIVIAYVVFVL
;
A
#
# COMPACT_ATOMS: atom_id res chain seq x y z
N MET A 1 -19.02 -10.16 28.48
CA MET A 1 -17.57 -10.44 28.35
C MET A 1 -16.99 -9.30 27.53
N ALA A 2 -16.06 -8.53 28.09
CA ALA A 2 -15.43 -7.43 27.36
C ALA A 2 -14.40 -8.04 26.40
N ALA A 3 -14.61 -7.88 25.09
CA ALA A 3 -13.60 -8.26 24.09
C ALA A 3 -12.36 -7.39 24.31
N SER A 4 -11.20 -8.03 24.44
CA SER A 4 -9.91 -7.36 24.56
C SER A 4 -9.48 -6.88 23.17
N VAL A 5 -9.68 -5.60 22.88
CA VAL A 5 -9.17 -4.98 21.65
C VAL A 5 -7.65 -4.88 21.76
N VAL A 6 -6.93 -5.70 21.01
CA VAL A 6 -5.48 -5.59 20.90
C VAL A 6 -5.18 -4.39 20.01
N THR A 7 -4.50 -3.41 20.59
CA THR A 7 -4.14 -2.16 19.91
C THR A 7 -2.63 -2.10 19.77
N GLU A 8 -2.14 -2.25 18.54
CA GLU A 8 -0.71 -2.17 18.26
C GLU A 8 -0.38 -0.89 17.51
N GLU A 9 0.60 -0.13 18.01
CA GLU A 9 1.09 1.11 17.40
C GLU A 9 2.42 0.85 16.69
N VAL A 10 2.42 1.00 15.37
CA VAL A 10 3.60 0.83 14.53
C VAL A 10 4.08 2.20 14.06
N ASP A 11 5.29 2.60 14.48
CA ASP A 11 5.95 3.79 13.94
C ASP A 11 6.44 3.48 12.52
N LEU A 12 5.87 4.18 11.55
CA LEU A 12 6.27 4.02 10.16
C LEU A 12 7.46 4.89 9.80
N GLY A 13 7.97 5.78 10.65
CA GLY A 13 9.21 6.55 10.37
C GLY A 13 9.14 7.39 9.09
N LEU A 14 7.93 7.78 8.67
CA LEU A 14 7.72 8.81 7.67
C LEU A 14 7.80 10.15 8.39
N GLN A 15 8.84 10.93 8.10
CA GLN A 15 9.02 12.28 8.61
C GLN A 15 8.35 13.27 7.64
N GLU A 16 7.63 14.25 8.20
CA GLU A 16 7.10 15.44 7.51
C GLU A 16 6.02 15.16 6.46
N LEU A 17 4.77 15.03 6.93
CA LEU A 17 3.60 15.17 6.08
C LEU A 17 3.27 16.68 5.93
N PRO A 18 3.08 17.20 4.71
CA PRO A 18 2.60 18.56 4.51
C PRO A 18 1.26 18.75 5.23
N ALA A 19 1.06 19.88 5.90
CA ALA A 19 -0.17 20.19 6.65
C ALA A 19 -1.46 20.15 5.79
N LEU A 20 -1.35 20.18 4.47
CA LEU A 20 -2.46 20.12 3.49
C LEU A 20 -2.43 18.85 2.62
N PHE A 21 -1.83 17.76 3.11
CA PHE A 21 -1.69 16.54 2.34
C PHE A 21 -3.02 15.77 2.25
N ASP A 22 -3.72 15.92 1.13
CA ASP A 22 -4.98 15.21 0.90
C ASP A 22 -4.75 13.75 0.46
N LEU A 23 -4.84 12.82 1.41
CA LEU A 23 -4.77 11.37 1.18
C LEU A 23 -5.89 10.83 0.31
N ARG A 24 -7.06 11.48 0.28
CA ARG A 24 -8.19 11.02 -0.53
C ARG A 24 -7.84 11.04 -2.02
N SER A 25 -7.15 12.09 -2.46
CA SER A 25 -6.69 12.23 -3.85
C SER A 25 -5.73 11.11 -4.29
N LEU A 26 -4.97 10.54 -3.34
CA LEU A 26 -4.00 9.49 -3.61
C LEU A 26 -4.63 8.12 -3.78
N PHE A 27 -5.78 7.91 -3.16
CA PHE A 27 -6.45 6.63 -3.03
C PHE A 27 -7.90 6.67 -3.53
N PRO A 28 -8.13 6.95 -4.83
CA PRO A 28 -9.46 6.85 -5.41
C PRO A 28 -9.91 5.39 -5.49
N GLY A 29 -11.15 5.14 -5.07
CA GLY A 29 -11.85 3.85 -5.21
C GLY A 29 -11.14 2.70 -4.50
N ASP A 30 -10.94 1.60 -5.21
CA ASP A 30 -10.36 0.35 -4.68
C ASP A 30 -8.84 0.38 -4.48
N ARG A 31 -8.19 1.52 -4.74
CA ARG A 31 -6.73 1.60 -4.81
C ARG A 31 -6.06 1.16 -3.50
N LEU A 32 -6.64 1.49 -2.34
CA LEU A 32 -6.12 1.05 -1.04
C LEU A 32 -6.06 -0.47 -0.95
N LEU A 33 -7.14 -1.16 -1.33
CA LEU A 33 -7.23 -2.62 -1.29
C LEU A 33 -6.22 -3.28 -2.23
N ARG A 34 -5.97 -2.68 -3.39
CA ARG A 34 -5.02 -3.18 -4.38
C ARG A 34 -3.57 -3.21 -3.89
N PHE A 35 -3.23 -2.53 -2.79
CA PHE A 35 -1.89 -2.64 -2.19
C PHE A 35 -1.69 -3.90 -1.36
N HIS A 36 -2.76 -4.64 -1.04
CA HIS A 36 -2.63 -5.87 -0.27
C HIS A 36 -1.82 -6.89 -1.08
N PRO A 37 -0.83 -7.57 -0.47
CA PRO A 37 0.12 -8.41 -1.21
C PRO A 37 -0.52 -9.60 -1.93
N ASN A 38 -1.63 -10.10 -1.40
CA ASN A 38 -2.25 -11.35 -1.85
C ASN A 38 -3.62 -11.15 -2.51
N TRP A 39 -4.21 -9.96 -2.40
CA TRP A 39 -5.57 -9.73 -2.87
C TRP A 39 -5.59 -9.26 -4.31
N PHE A 40 -6.54 -9.81 -5.04
CA PHE A 40 -6.99 -9.27 -6.30
C PHE A 40 -8.41 -8.77 -6.17
N VAL A 41 -8.63 -7.51 -6.54
CA VAL A 41 -9.94 -6.87 -6.51
C VAL A 41 -10.58 -7.02 -7.88
N SER A 42 -11.55 -7.94 -7.99
CA SER A 42 -12.29 -8.23 -9.22
C SER A 42 -13.50 -7.32 -9.40
N GLY A 43 -14.08 -6.84 -8.30
CA GLY A 43 -15.19 -5.89 -8.31
C GLY A 43 -15.11 -4.95 -7.11
N PHE A 44 -15.47 -3.69 -7.31
CA PHE A 44 -15.53 -2.69 -6.24
C PHE A 44 -16.74 -1.80 -6.43
N GLN A 45 -17.49 -1.62 -5.35
CA GLN A 45 -18.65 -0.74 -5.29
C GLN A 45 -18.51 0.18 -4.09
N GLN A 46 -18.51 1.47 -4.36
CA GLN A 46 -18.56 2.53 -3.36
C GLN A 46 -19.43 3.65 -3.91
N LYS A 47 -20.44 4.08 -3.16
CA LYS A 47 -21.23 5.25 -3.54
C LYS A 47 -20.41 6.50 -3.20
N GLU A 48 -20.37 7.49 -4.09
CA GLU A 48 -19.53 8.70 -3.92
C GLU A 48 -19.79 9.47 -2.62
N ALA A 49 -21.00 9.37 -2.07
CA ALA A 49 -21.42 10.04 -0.85
C ALA A 49 -21.27 9.19 0.43
N GLU A 50 -20.96 7.89 0.32
CA GLU A 50 -20.86 7.00 1.47
C GLU A 50 -19.39 6.54 1.68
N PRO A 51 -18.90 6.55 2.94
CA PRO A 51 -17.57 6.05 3.25
C PRO A 51 -17.48 4.52 3.15
N SER A 52 -18.61 3.82 3.11
CA SER A 52 -18.71 2.37 3.01
C SER A 52 -18.44 1.86 1.60
N PHE A 53 -17.77 0.72 1.52
CA PHE A 53 -17.49 0.01 0.29
C PHE A 53 -17.79 -1.48 0.42
N THR A 54 -18.02 -2.11 -0.73
CA THR A 54 -18.05 -3.56 -0.88
C THR A 54 -17.13 -3.94 -2.04
N ALA A 55 -16.27 -4.93 -1.83
CA ALA A 55 -15.30 -5.39 -2.80
C ALA A 55 -15.34 -6.91 -2.94
N ALA A 56 -15.37 -7.41 -4.17
CA ALA A 56 -15.14 -8.82 -4.47
C ALA A 56 -13.63 -9.06 -4.53
N ILE A 57 -13.14 -9.91 -3.62
CA ILE A 57 -11.72 -10.19 -3.45
C ILE A 57 -11.46 -11.66 -3.73
N LYS A 58 -10.39 -11.90 -4.46
CA LYS A 58 -9.75 -13.21 -4.58
C LYS A 58 -8.42 -13.18 -3.86
N ASP A 59 -8.23 -14.05 -2.87
CA ASP A 59 -6.93 -14.24 -2.22
C ASP A 59 -6.12 -15.28 -3.01
N TYR A 60 -4.95 -14.88 -3.52
CA TYR A 60 -4.10 -15.75 -4.33
C TYR A 60 -3.28 -16.77 -3.53
N VAL A 61 -3.29 -16.68 -2.20
CA VAL A 61 -2.60 -17.65 -1.33
C VAL A 61 -3.55 -18.77 -0.94
N THR A 62 -4.78 -18.45 -0.55
CA THR A 62 -5.80 -19.45 -0.18
C THR A 62 -6.66 -19.89 -1.36
N GLU A 63 -6.59 -19.16 -2.48
CA GLU A 63 -7.47 -19.30 -3.65
C GLU A 63 -8.95 -19.03 -3.37
N GLU A 64 -9.28 -18.53 -2.17
CA GLU A 64 -10.65 -18.24 -1.77
C GLU A 64 -11.14 -16.92 -2.36
N GLU A 65 -12.42 -16.92 -2.72
CA GLU A 65 -13.14 -15.73 -3.16
C GLU A 65 -14.14 -15.33 -2.08
N PHE A 66 -14.09 -14.08 -1.65
CA PHE A 66 -14.96 -13.55 -0.61
C PHE A 66 -15.37 -12.10 -0.90
N LEU A 67 -16.45 -11.66 -0.27
CA LEU A 67 -16.90 -10.28 -0.31
C LEU A 67 -16.36 -9.54 0.91
N LEU A 68 -15.48 -8.57 0.68
CA LEU A 68 -14.98 -7.68 1.72
C LEU A 68 -15.89 -6.47 1.82
N SER A 69 -16.41 -6.21 3.03
CA SER A 69 -17.15 -4.99 3.32
C SER A 69 -16.43 -4.16 4.37
N GLY A 70 -16.47 -2.85 4.22
CA GLY A 70 -15.77 -1.95 5.12
C GLY A 70 -16.07 -0.48 4.86
N ARG A 71 -15.29 0.41 5.49
CA ARG A 71 -15.34 1.85 5.26
C ARG A 71 -13.98 2.51 5.21
N PHE A 72 -13.84 3.50 4.34
CA PHE A 72 -12.71 4.42 4.27
C PHE A 72 -13.16 5.80 4.73
N VAL A 73 -12.56 6.30 5.81
CA VAL A 73 -12.80 7.67 6.30
C VAL A 73 -11.49 8.43 6.23
N PHE A 74 -11.45 9.49 5.43
CA PHE A 74 -10.27 10.34 5.25
C PHE A 74 -10.41 11.61 6.08
N ASN A 75 -9.29 12.11 6.63
CA ASN A 75 -9.20 13.37 7.37
C ASN A 75 -10.29 13.50 8.44
N ARG A 76 -10.39 12.49 9.30
CA ARG A 76 -11.43 12.43 10.34
C ARG A 76 -11.19 13.45 11.45
N THR A 77 -9.93 13.70 11.75
CA THR A 77 -9.45 14.77 12.64
C THR A 77 -8.13 15.33 12.10
N ASP A 78 -7.61 16.41 12.70
CA ASP A 78 -6.30 16.98 12.32
C ASP A 78 -5.15 15.95 12.45
N ASP A 79 -5.28 15.01 13.38
CA ASP A 79 -4.29 13.95 13.62
C ASP A 79 -4.66 12.62 12.96
N GLU A 80 -5.94 12.32 12.67
CA GLU A 80 -6.37 11.05 12.08
C GLU A 80 -6.65 11.21 10.57
N LEU A 81 -5.64 10.85 9.79
CA LEU A 81 -5.61 11.11 8.36
C LEU A 81 -6.39 10.09 7.53
N LEU A 82 -6.39 8.82 7.95
CA LEU A 82 -7.11 7.74 7.28
C LEU A 82 -7.52 6.67 8.30
N LEU A 83 -8.80 6.35 8.33
CA LEU A 83 -9.35 5.19 9.01
C LEU A 83 -9.85 4.19 7.98
N ILE A 84 -9.34 2.97 8.07
CA ILE A 84 -9.82 1.81 7.32
C ILE A 84 -10.48 0.89 8.33
N GLN A 85 -11.75 0.55 8.12
CA GLN A 85 -12.41 -0.49 8.89
C GLN A 85 -12.90 -1.57 7.94
N LEU A 86 -12.52 -2.80 8.23
CA LEU A 86 -12.98 -4.01 7.56
C LEU A 86 -13.95 -4.69 8.53
N THR A 87 -15.11 -5.15 8.05
CA THR A 87 -16.19 -5.67 8.90
C THR A 87 -16.55 -7.12 8.57
N ASP A 88 -16.26 -7.58 7.36
CA ASP A 88 -16.57 -8.93 6.88
C ASP A 88 -15.46 -9.36 5.91
N PRO A 89 -14.69 -10.45 6.14
CA PRO A 89 -14.90 -11.52 7.13
C PRO A 89 -14.24 -11.30 8.50
N THR A 90 -13.50 -10.21 8.69
CA THR A 90 -12.79 -9.92 9.96
C THR A 90 -13.02 -8.48 10.35
N ASP A 91 -13.28 -8.23 11.65
CA ASP A 91 -13.42 -6.88 12.19
C ASP A 91 -12.04 -6.31 12.53
N ILE A 92 -11.48 -5.54 11.59
CA ILE A 92 -10.14 -4.96 11.68
C ILE A 92 -10.23 -3.46 11.43
N GLY A 93 -9.77 -2.67 12.40
CA GLY A 93 -9.56 -1.24 12.28
C GLY A 93 -8.10 -0.90 12.08
N ILE A 94 -7.79 -0.08 11.07
CA ILE A 94 -6.45 0.45 10.82
C ILE A 94 -6.56 1.97 10.74
N SER A 95 -5.90 2.67 11.66
CA SER A 95 -5.92 4.12 11.75
C SER A 95 -4.53 4.68 11.47
N PHE A 96 -4.42 5.56 10.49
CA PHE A 96 -3.22 6.31 10.16
C PHE A 96 -3.26 7.66 10.87
N LEU A 97 -2.37 7.82 11.83
CA LEU A 97 -2.28 8.98 12.71
C LEU A 97 -1.05 9.81 12.37
N ASN A 98 -1.18 11.12 12.26
CA ASN A 98 -0.07 12.05 12.29
C ASN A 98 0.13 12.50 13.73
N ARG A 99 1.20 12.02 14.38
CA ARG A 99 1.56 12.44 15.74
C ARG A 99 3.01 12.87 15.77
N ASN A 100 3.28 14.09 16.20
CA ASN A 100 4.64 14.67 16.28
C ASN A 100 5.36 14.65 14.92
N ASP A 101 4.69 15.08 13.85
CA ASP A 101 5.19 15.09 12.45
C ASP A 101 5.63 13.72 11.91
N LYS A 102 5.14 12.65 12.55
CA LYS A 102 5.39 11.26 12.15
C LYS A 102 4.08 10.56 11.85
N LEU A 103 4.05 9.86 10.72
CA LEU A 103 2.96 8.93 10.42
C LEU A 103 3.11 7.67 11.27
N LYS A 104 2.12 7.44 12.11
CA LYS A 104 1.96 6.23 12.92
C LYS A 104 0.74 5.47 12.46
N VAL A 105 0.76 4.15 12.63
CA VAL A 105 -0.41 3.32 12.37
C VAL A 105 -0.82 2.59 13.62
N GLN A 106 -2.11 2.67 13.93
CA GLN A 106 -2.74 1.96 15.02
C GLN A 106 -3.65 0.89 14.44
N ILE A 107 -3.38 -0.36 14.77
CA ILE A 107 -4.20 -1.50 14.34
C ILE A 107 -5.00 -1.96 15.54
N SER A 108 -6.32 -2.07 15.37
CA SER A 108 -7.25 -2.62 16.35
C SER A 108 -7.89 -3.88 15.77
N SER A 109 -7.63 -5.02 16.40
CA SER A 109 -8.25 -6.30 16.06
C SER A 109 -8.79 -6.95 17.34
N GLU A 110 -9.95 -7.60 17.25
CA GLU A 110 -10.32 -8.57 18.28
C GLU A 110 -9.47 -9.84 18.07
N ASP A 111 -8.72 -10.23 19.08
CA ASP A 111 -8.08 -11.55 19.23
C ASP A 111 -6.98 -12.01 18.23
N LYS A 112 -6.34 -11.11 17.48
CA LYS A 112 -5.20 -11.47 16.62
C LYS A 112 -3.89 -10.82 17.08
N GLU A 113 -2.96 -11.62 17.60
CA GLU A 113 -1.54 -11.22 17.69
C GLU A 113 -0.99 -11.03 16.26
N ILE A 114 -0.40 -9.87 16.00
CA ILE A 114 0.10 -9.52 14.67
C ILE A 114 1.56 -9.98 14.56
N ASP A 115 1.81 -11.01 13.75
CA ASP A 115 3.17 -11.42 13.39
C ASP A 115 3.84 -10.30 12.56
N PRO A 116 5.13 -9.96 12.75
CA PRO A 116 5.87 -9.04 11.88
C PRO A 116 5.83 -9.37 10.37
N ASN A 117 5.52 -10.61 9.99
CA ASN A 117 5.31 -11.07 8.62
C ASN A 117 3.83 -11.16 8.21
N ASP A 118 2.90 -10.68 9.03
CA ASP A 118 1.47 -10.69 8.73
C ASP A 118 1.22 -9.89 7.42
N PRO A 119 0.45 -10.45 6.46
CA PRO A 119 0.04 -9.75 5.23
C PRO A 119 -0.53 -8.34 5.48
N LEU A 120 -1.17 -8.09 6.61
CA LEU A 120 -1.68 -6.77 7.02
C LEU A 120 -0.55 -5.76 7.23
N LEU A 121 0.54 -6.15 7.89
CA LEU A 121 1.71 -5.26 8.08
C LEU A 121 2.40 -4.99 6.74
N LEU A 122 2.49 -6.00 5.86
CA LEU A 122 3.01 -5.82 4.51
C LEU A 122 2.14 -4.85 3.71
N TRP A 123 0.83 -4.94 3.84
CA TRP A 123 -0.12 -4.02 3.23
C TRP A 123 0.07 -2.58 3.73
N ILE A 124 0.17 -2.38 5.05
CA ILE A 124 0.42 -1.07 5.67
C ILE A 124 1.77 -0.49 5.19
N ARG A 125 2.82 -1.32 5.14
CA ARG A 125 4.14 -0.91 4.62
C ARG A 125 4.07 -0.50 3.14
N ALA A 126 3.27 -1.18 2.33
CA ALA A 126 3.08 -0.83 0.91
C ALA A 126 2.36 0.52 0.76
N ILE A 127 1.29 0.76 1.53
CA ILE A 127 0.58 2.06 1.57
C ILE A 127 1.54 3.18 1.98
N LYS A 128 2.33 2.96 3.04
CA LYS A 128 3.37 3.89 3.50
C LYS A 128 4.37 4.24 2.40
N GLU A 129 4.94 3.23 1.72
CA GLU A 129 5.95 3.48 0.69
C GLU A 129 5.33 4.21 -0.52
N TYR A 130 4.06 3.93 -0.83
CA TYR A 130 3.30 4.69 -1.83
C TYR A 130 3.20 6.17 -1.44
N ILE A 131 2.81 6.48 -0.21
CA ILE A 131 2.76 7.86 0.31
C ILE A 131 4.14 8.51 0.21
N ARG A 132 5.21 7.80 0.61
CA ARG A 132 6.59 8.27 0.53
C ARG A 132 7.01 8.67 -0.90
N ILE A 133 6.66 7.85 -1.89
CA ILE A 133 6.92 8.14 -3.31
C ILE A 133 6.20 9.41 -3.75
N TYR A 134 5.01 9.68 -3.20
CA TYR A 134 4.26 10.89 -3.51
C TYR A 134 4.80 12.16 -2.87
N LEU A 135 5.43 12.04 -1.69
CA LEU A 135 6.10 13.15 -1.01
C LEU A 135 7.38 13.60 -1.72
N LYS A 136 8.13 12.66 -2.33
CA LYS A 136 9.36 12.99 -3.07
C LYS A 136 9.05 13.44 -4.50
N ARG A 137 9.56 14.61 -4.91
CA ARG A 137 9.43 15.18 -6.27
C ARG A 137 10.68 14.96 -7.14
N THR A 138 11.20 13.74 -7.21
CA THR A 138 12.31 13.42 -8.12
C THR A 138 11.78 12.88 -9.46
N PRO A 139 12.50 13.03 -10.59
CA PRO A 139 12.06 12.49 -11.88
C PRO A 139 11.86 10.97 -11.83
N VAL A 140 12.66 10.27 -11.02
CA VAL A 140 12.52 8.84 -10.75
C VAL A 140 11.17 8.53 -10.06
N THR A 141 10.75 9.32 -9.08
CA THR A 141 9.47 9.07 -8.37
C THR A 141 8.26 9.36 -9.25
N LEU A 142 8.36 10.31 -10.19
CA LEU A 142 7.32 10.54 -11.20
C LEU A 142 7.17 9.33 -12.14
N PHE A 143 8.27 8.73 -12.60
CA PHE A 143 8.23 7.51 -13.39
C PHE A 143 7.56 6.36 -12.61
N PHE A 144 7.99 6.12 -11.37
CA PHE A 144 7.41 5.08 -10.50
C PHE A 144 5.92 5.32 -10.22
N ARG A 145 5.50 6.58 -10.08
CA ARG A 145 4.09 6.95 -9.89
C ARG A 145 3.24 6.49 -11.09
N VAL A 146 3.71 6.77 -12.31
CA VAL A 146 3.02 6.34 -13.53
C VAL A 146 3.04 4.82 -13.67
N LEU A 147 4.19 4.19 -13.41
CA LEU A 147 4.37 2.74 -13.46
C LEU A 147 3.39 2.02 -12.51
N MET A 148 3.32 2.45 -11.24
CA MET A 148 2.43 1.83 -10.25
C MET A 148 0.96 2.01 -10.57
N ASN A 149 0.54 3.23 -10.90
CA ASN A 149 -0.86 3.53 -11.16
C ASN A 149 -1.38 2.85 -12.42
N LYS A 150 -0.55 2.72 -13.46
CA LYS A 150 -0.98 2.22 -14.77
C LYS A 150 -0.76 0.73 -14.96
N MET A 151 0.32 0.17 -14.42
CA MET A 151 0.67 -1.24 -14.60
C MET A 151 0.50 -2.05 -13.32
N VAL A 152 1.22 -1.71 -12.25
CA VAL A 152 1.32 -2.59 -11.07
C VAL A 152 -0.04 -2.80 -10.42
N LEU A 153 -0.81 -1.74 -10.14
CA LEU A 153 -2.08 -1.86 -9.42
C LEU A 153 -3.19 -2.54 -10.24
N LYS A 154 -3.06 -2.60 -11.57
CA LYS A 154 -4.00 -3.28 -12.46
C LYS A 154 -3.68 -4.76 -12.67
N MET A 155 -2.45 -5.19 -12.34
CA MET A 155 -1.98 -6.55 -12.49
C MET A 155 -2.37 -7.43 -11.30
N ASP A 156 -2.55 -8.71 -11.58
CA ASP A 156 -2.72 -9.76 -10.57
C ASP A 156 -1.46 -9.87 -9.68
N PRO A 157 -1.58 -10.31 -8.41
CA PRO A 157 -0.44 -10.51 -7.53
C PRO A 157 0.68 -11.39 -8.13
N SER A 158 0.32 -12.42 -8.90
CA SER A 158 1.27 -13.29 -9.61
C SER A 158 2.03 -12.52 -10.71
N GLN A 159 1.31 -11.75 -11.53
CA GLN A 159 1.88 -10.94 -12.60
C GLN A 159 2.79 -9.84 -12.05
N ARG A 160 2.46 -9.23 -10.90
CA ARG A 160 3.33 -8.25 -10.22
C ARG A 160 4.66 -8.86 -9.81
N LYS A 161 4.66 -10.08 -9.25
CA LYS A 161 5.90 -10.78 -8.87
C LYS A 161 6.78 -11.04 -10.09
N ILE A 162 6.20 -11.52 -11.19
CA ILE A 162 6.92 -11.78 -12.44
C ILE A 162 7.45 -10.48 -13.05
N CYS A 163 6.64 -9.43 -13.08
CA CYS A 163 7.03 -8.12 -13.60
C CYS A 163 8.20 -7.53 -12.81
N LEU A 164 8.16 -7.60 -11.46
CA LEU A 164 9.26 -7.15 -10.61
C LEU A 164 10.54 -7.98 -10.83
N MET A 165 10.40 -9.29 -11.04
CA MET A 165 11.54 -10.15 -11.35
C MET A 165 12.18 -9.78 -12.69
N MET A 166 11.37 -9.64 -13.75
CA MET A 166 11.81 -9.16 -15.06
C MET A 166 12.50 -7.80 -14.96
N ALA A 167 11.89 -6.83 -14.26
CA ALA A 167 12.47 -5.51 -14.08
C ALA A 167 13.82 -5.53 -13.37
N LYS A 168 13.98 -6.39 -12.34
CA LYS A 168 15.27 -6.60 -11.67
C LYS A 168 16.33 -7.15 -12.62
N ILE A 169 15.95 -8.12 -13.45
CA ILE A 169 16.86 -8.71 -14.45
C ILE A 169 17.28 -7.64 -15.47
N THR A 170 16.33 -6.89 -16.04
CA THR A 170 16.63 -5.82 -17.00
C THR A 170 17.51 -4.73 -16.40
N ALA A 171 17.32 -4.37 -15.13
CA ALA A 171 18.16 -3.38 -14.45
C ALA A 171 19.61 -3.87 -14.30
N VAL A 172 19.80 -5.15 -13.94
CA VAL A 172 21.14 -5.77 -13.86
C VAL A 172 21.78 -5.83 -15.25
N GLU A 173 21.03 -6.20 -16.27
CA GLU A 173 21.51 -6.26 -17.65
C GLU A 173 22.00 -4.89 -18.14
N LEU A 174 21.21 -3.83 -17.93
CA LEU A 174 21.61 -2.46 -18.26
C LEU A 174 22.86 -2.01 -17.49
N LEU A 175 22.99 -2.40 -16.22
CA LEU A 175 24.18 -2.10 -15.42
C LEU A 175 25.43 -2.79 -15.97
N VAL A 176 25.33 -4.05 -16.38
CA VAL A 176 26.44 -4.79 -16.99
C VAL A 176 26.85 -4.15 -18.32
N ILE A 177 25.88 -3.79 -19.18
CA ILE A 177 26.16 -3.09 -20.43
C ILE A 177 26.87 -1.77 -20.15
N LEU A 178 26.40 -0.99 -19.18
CA LEU A 178 27.02 0.27 -18.78
C LEU A 178 28.47 0.07 -18.32
N LEU A 179 28.74 -0.95 -17.49
CA LEU A 179 30.09 -1.28 -17.05
C LEU A 179 31.01 -1.66 -18.22
N ILE A 180 30.51 -2.43 -19.19
CA ILE A 180 31.27 -2.80 -20.39
C ILE A 180 31.60 -1.55 -21.21
N VAL A 181 30.63 -0.65 -21.41
CA VAL A 181 30.83 0.60 -22.15
C VAL A 181 31.86 1.50 -21.45
N ILE A 182 31.76 1.66 -20.13
CA ILE A 182 32.72 2.46 -19.35
C ILE A 182 34.11 1.84 -19.42
N ALA A 183 34.23 0.51 -19.23
CA ALA A 183 35.50 -0.18 -19.33
C ALA A 183 36.11 0.00 -20.72
N TYR A 184 35.31 -0.14 -21.79
CA TYR A 184 35.77 0.10 -23.14
C TYR A 184 36.31 1.53 -23.33
N VAL A 185 35.56 2.55 -22.90
CA VAL A 185 35.99 3.95 -23.02
C VAL A 185 37.24 4.26 -22.20
N VAL A 186 37.42 3.65 -21.03
CA VAL A 186 38.56 3.93 -20.14
C VAL A 186 39.82 3.16 -20.54
N PHE A 187 39.69 1.92 -21.00
CA PHE A 187 40.84 1.04 -21.27
C PHE A 187 41.24 0.98 -22.74
N VAL A 188 40.34 1.31 -23.67
CA VAL A 188 40.58 1.16 -25.12
C VAL A 188 40.68 2.51 -25.84
N LEU A 189 39.94 3.52 -25.39
CA LEU A 189 40.02 4.89 -25.93
C LEU A 189 41.12 5.69 -25.24
#